data_AF-A0A7S0FN47-F1
#
_entry.id   AF-A0A7S0FN47-F1
#
_cell.length_a   1.000
_cell.length_b   1.000
_cell.length_c   1.000
_cell.angle_alpha   90.00
_cell.angle_beta   90.00
_cell.angle_gamma   90.00
#
_symmetry.space_group_name_H-M   'P 1'
#
loop_
_entity.id
_entity.type
_entity.pdbx_description
1 polymer ?
#
loop_
_entity_poly.entity_id
_entity_poly.type
_entity_poly.pdbx_seq_one_letter_code
_entity_poly.pdbx_strand_id
1 'polypeptide(L)'
;EAGKFDICAPYPDVEPGTSPGVLDSLPKSPDEHTIAFALSSDASFIAIGIDSYDGEDRGLAKVYGWSCSDAKYMPIGQDLFGEEEFDGFGQSVDLTFDGKTLVVGANQPPPGKSGYVEVYSLAEDGGDDGASFEWKLVGQRIGDLPDNVGDVGREVKISHDGTVVTFLGSIVSEAADGYGYDHSFVRTVHNKDGEWKPLGDDLVASVDFDEYGSETHISMAGDGNTLAVVGSYGD
;
A
#
# COMPACT_ATOMS: atom_id res chain seq x y z
N GLU A 1 0.68 21.84 28.20
CA GLU A 1 0.94 20.40 28.21
C GLU A 1 0.56 19.89 26.84
N ALA A 2 1.52 19.46 26.03
CA ALA A 2 1.21 18.83 24.75
C ALA A 2 0.54 17.49 25.08
N GLY A 3 -0.71 17.34 24.64
CA GLY A 3 -1.53 16.17 24.94
C GLY A 3 -0.84 14.90 24.43
N LYS A 4 -0.82 13.88 25.28
CA LYS A 4 -0.50 12.51 24.88
C LYS A 4 -1.42 12.15 23.70
N PHE A 5 -0.86 11.81 22.54
CA PHE A 5 -1.64 11.42 21.37
C PHE A 5 -2.59 10.28 21.74
N ASP A 6 -3.90 10.50 21.64
CA ASP A 6 -4.94 9.57 22.03
C ASP A 6 -5.64 8.98 20.79
N ILE A 7 -5.01 7.98 20.19
CA ILE A 7 -5.59 7.31 19.02
C ILE A 7 -6.65 6.31 19.49
N CYS A 8 -7.88 6.45 19.00
CA CYS A 8 -8.97 5.50 19.23
C CYS A 8 -9.89 5.40 18.02
N ALA A 9 -10.78 4.40 18.04
CA ALA A 9 -11.77 4.23 17.01
C ALA A 9 -12.70 5.46 16.98
N PRO A 10 -12.98 6.06 15.81
CA PRO A 10 -14.00 7.10 15.69
C PRO A 10 -15.35 6.55 16.19
N TYR A 11 -15.97 7.30 17.11
CA TYR A 11 -17.15 6.85 17.86
C TYR A 11 -18.37 6.49 16.98
N PRO A 12 -19.20 5.50 17.39
CA PRO A 12 -20.39 5.05 16.65
C PRO A 12 -21.60 6.00 16.74
N ASP A 13 -21.55 7.04 17.58
CA ASP A 13 -22.71 7.88 17.95
C ASP A 13 -22.82 9.18 17.13
N VAL A 14 -22.17 9.27 15.97
CA VAL A 14 -22.28 10.42 15.07
C VAL A 14 -23.72 10.54 14.58
N GLU A 15 -24.36 11.69 14.83
CA GLU A 15 -25.68 11.93 14.22
C GLU A 15 -25.55 11.88 12.70
N PRO A 16 -26.37 11.07 12.00
CA PRO A 16 -26.33 10.97 10.55
C PRO A 16 -26.34 12.36 9.90
N GLY A 17 -25.32 12.68 9.11
CA GLY A 17 -25.18 13.97 8.43
C GLY A 17 -24.18 14.95 9.03
N THR A 18 -23.52 14.61 10.15
CA THR A 18 -22.32 15.34 10.61
C THR A 18 -21.07 14.70 10.03
N SER A 19 -20.20 15.51 9.40
CA SER A 19 -18.93 15.03 8.85
C SER A 19 -17.93 14.85 9.99
N PRO A 20 -17.26 13.69 10.13
CA PRO A 20 -16.20 13.48 11.11
C PRO A 20 -14.94 14.31 10.81
N GLY A 21 -14.90 14.99 9.66
CA GLY A 21 -13.80 15.86 9.26
C GLY A 21 -13.57 15.82 7.75
N VAL A 22 -12.60 16.59 7.30
CA VAL A 22 -12.10 16.54 5.92
C VAL A 22 -10.59 16.38 6.00
N LEU A 23 -10.04 15.46 5.22
CA LEU A 23 -8.59 15.39 4.98
C LEU A 23 -8.26 16.34 3.84
N ASP A 24 -7.97 17.60 4.16
CA ASP A 24 -7.68 18.66 3.20
C ASP A 24 -6.18 18.92 3.00
N SER A 25 -5.33 18.18 3.71
CA SER A 25 -3.87 18.29 3.69
C SER A 25 -3.17 17.38 2.68
N LEU A 26 -3.93 16.74 1.80
CA LEU A 26 -3.34 15.95 0.71
C LEU A 26 -2.62 16.87 -0.27
N PRO A 27 -1.42 16.47 -0.77
CA PRO A 27 -0.70 17.25 -1.74
C PRO A 27 -1.56 17.45 -2.99
N LYS A 28 -1.57 18.69 -3.49
CA LYS A 28 -2.19 19.04 -4.75
C LYS A 28 -1.13 18.89 -5.83
N SER A 29 -1.23 17.82 -6.62
CA SER A 29 -0.41 17.69 -7.81
C SER A 29 -1.20 18.20 -9.03
N PRO A 30 -0.54 18.87 -10.00
CA PRO A 30 -1.21 19.40 -11.19
C PRO A 30 -1.67 18.32 -12.19
N ASP A 31 -1.08 17.12 -12.11
CA ASP A 31 -1.37 16.00 -13.02
C ASP A 31 -2.48 15.08 -12.47
N GLU A 32 -2.90 14.08 -13.25
CA GLU A 32 -3.83 13.03 -12.80
C GLU A 32 -3.07 11.99 -11.97
N HIS A 33 -3.63 11.58 -10.83
CA HIS A 33 -2.99 10.66 -9.87
C HIS A 33 -3.95 9.60 -9.38
N THR A 34 -3.42 8.41 -9.12
CA THR A 34 -4.13 7.38 -8.37
C THR A 34 -4.12 7.72 -6.89
N ILE A 35 -5.30 7.67 -6.26
CA ILE A 35 -5.42 7.73 -4.81
C ILE A 35 -5.82 6.35 -4.30
N ALA A 36 -4.93 5.71 -3.55
CA ALA A 36 -5.23 4.50 -2.81
C ALA A 36 -5.58 4.83 -1.36
N PHE A 37 -6.47 4.06 -0.75
CA PHE A 37 -6.82 4.22 0.65
C PHE A 37 -7.00 2.86 1.35
N ALA A 38 -6.66 2.82 2.63
CA ALA A 38 -6.90 1.67 3.49
C ALA A 38 -7.31 2.12 4.90
N LEU A 39 -8.03 1.26 5.61
CA LEU A 39 -8.54 1.50 6.96
C LEU A 39 -8.10 0.38 7.89
N SER A 40 -7.78 0.70 9.15
CA SER A 40 -7.78 -0.33 10.21
C SER A 40 -9.20 -0.86 10.43
N SER A 41 -9.32 -2.01 11.09
CA SER A 41 -10.61 -2.68 11.32
C SER A 41 -11.65 -1.83 12.05
N ASP A 42 -11.19 -0.92 12.90
CA ASP A 42 -11.98 -0.01 13.71
C ASP A 42 -11.95 1.43 13.18
N ALA A 43 -11.31 1.66 12.02
CA ALA A 43 -11.05 2.97 11.43
C ALA A 43 -10.28 3.96 12.33
N SER A 44 -9.61 3.48 13.39
CA SER A 44 -8.67 4.30 14.17
C SER A 44 -7.55 4.86 13.30
N PHE A 45 -7.19 4.15 12.22
CA PHE A 45 -6.15 4.56 11.26
C PHE A 45 -6.69 4.57 9.83
N ILE A 46 -6.25 5.56 9.06
CA ILE A 46 -6.45 5.67 7.61
C ILE A 46 -5.09 5.83 6.95
N ALA A 47 -4.78 4.99 5.98
CA ALA A 47 -3.66 5.17 5.08
C ALA A 47 -4.14 5.74 3.74
N ILE A 48 -3.35 6.64 3.17
CA ILE A 48 -3.56 7.23 1.85
C ILE A 48 -2.26 7.11 1.08
N GLY A 49 -2.35 6.50 -0.10
CA GLY A 49 -1.27 6.45 -1.09
C GLY A 49 -1.59 7.37 -2.27
N ILE A 50 -0.57 8.04 -2.79
CA ILE A 50 -0.64 8.91 -3.96
C ILE A 50 0.59 8.58 -4.82
N ASP A 51 0.38 8.00 -5.99
CA ASP A 51 1.43 7.54 -6.91
C ASP A 51 2.33 8.66 -7.45
N SER A 52 1.83 9.91 -7.50
CA SER A 52 2.67 11.07 -7.81
C SER A 52 2.31 12.33 -7.02
N TYR A 53 3.29 12.85 -6.26
CA TYR A 53 3.06 13.91 -5.27
C TYR A 53 3.79 15.23 -5.56
N ASP A 54 4.80 15.22 -6.42
CA ASP A 54 5.77 16.32 -6.60
C ASP A 54 6.06 16.69 -8.05
N GLY A 55 5.38 16.04 -9.00
CA GLY A 55 5.60 16.24 -10.44
C GLY A 55 6.82 15.49 -11.01
N GLU A 56 7.46 14.65 -10.21
CA GLU A 56 8.53 13.71 -10.64
C GLU A 56 8.08 12.24 -10.51
N ASP A 57 6.79 12.02 -10.24
CA ASP A 57 6.17 10.70 -10.08
C ASP A 57 6.84 9.79 -9.04
N ARG A 58 7.43 10.38 -7.99
CA ARG A 58 8.03 9.64 -6.87
C ARG A 58 6.98 8.94 -6.01
N GLY A 59 5.83 9.56 -5.85
CA GLY A 59 4.74 9.05 -5.00
C GLY A 59 4.98 9.16 -3.48
N LEU A 60 3.91 8.96 -2.70
CA LEU A 60 3.80 9.24 -1.28
C LEU A 60 2.80 8.30 -0.60
N ALA A 61 3.10 7.85 0.62
CA ALA A 61 2.13 7.28 1.54
C ALA A 61 2.05 8.10 2.85
N LYS A 62 0.83 8.35 3.31
CA LYS A 62 0.52 9.05 4.56
C LYS A 62 -0.44 8.24 5.40
N VAL A 63 -0.25 8.25 6.72
CA VAL A 63 -1.18 7.63 7.66
C VAL A 63 -1.70 8.67 8.63
N TYR A 64 -3.00 8.58 8.90
CA TYR A 64 -3.71 9.42 9.84
C TYR A 64 -4.32 8.56 10.94
N GLY A 65 -4.24 9.01 12.18
CA GLY A 65 -4.90 8.42 13.35
C GLY A 65 -6.02 9.32 13.83
N TRP A 66 -7.13 8.74 14.27
CA TRP A 66 -8.23 9.49 14.87
C TRP A 66 -7.90 9.90 16.30
N SER A 67 -7.76 11.21 16.56
CA SER A 67 -7.63 11.74 17.93
C SER A 67 -9.03 11.87 18.55
N CYS A 68 -9.26 11.17 19.66
CA CYS A 68 -10.52 11.25 20.39
C CYS A 68 -10.71 12.62 21.06
N SER A 69 -9.61 13.21 21.53
CA SER A 69 -9.59 14.51 22.20
C SER A 69 -9.91 15.65 21.24
N ASP A 70 -9.35 15.61 20.04
CA ASP A 70 -9.55 16.65 19.03
C ASP A 70 -10.72 16.34 18.07
N ALA A 71 -11.29 15.13 18.15
CA ALA A 71 -12.35 14.63 17.28
C ALA A 71 -12.07 14.84 15.78
N LYS A 72 -10.85 14.52 15.36
CA LYS A 72 -10.38 14.65 13.97
C LYS A 72 -9.26 13.65 13.67
N TYR A 73 -9.08 13.35 12.40
CA TYR A 73 -7.88 12.64 11.92
C TYR A 73 -6.66 13.57 11.94
N MET A 74 -5.57 13.07 12.50
CA MET A 74 -4.28 13.77 12.58
C MET A 74 -3.20 12.89 11.95
N PRO A 75 -2.20 13.46 11.25
CA PRO A 75 -1.10 12.69 10.69
C PRO A 75 -0.33 11.98 11.81
N ILE A 76 0.03 10.72 11.55
CA ILE A 76 0.76 9.86 12.47
C ILE A 76 2.03 9.36 11.79
N GLY A 77 3.18 9.66 12.42
CA GLY A 77 4.48 9.38 11.86
C GLY A 77 4.91 10.41 10.82
N GLN A 78 6.12 10.20 10.28
CA GLN A 78 6.61 10.95 9.12
C GLN A 78 5.92 10.49 7.82
N ASP A 79 5.89 11.40 6.83
CA ASP A 79 5.52 11.07 5.45
C ASP A 79 6.50 10.04 4.86
N LEU A 80 5.99 9.09 4.06
CA LEU A 80 6.78 8.06 3.38
C LEU A 80 6.83 8.36 1.89
N PHE A 81 8.02 8.45 1.30
CA PHE A 81 8.22 8.87 -0.08
C PHE A 81 8.90 7.79 -0.90
N GLY A 82 8.57 7.71 -2.19
CA GLY A 82 9.44 7.04 -3.16
C GLY A 82 10.77 7.78 -3.28
N GLU A 83 11.82 7.04 -3.64
CA GLU A 83 13.20 7.55 -3.60
C GLU A 83 13.67 8.09 -4.96
N GLU A 84 13.09 7.58 -6.05
CA GLU A 84 13.54 7.82 -7.42
C GLU A 84 12.41 8.35 -8.32
N GLU A 85 12.76 9.14 -9.33
CA GLU A 85 11.82 9.61 -10.35
C GLU A 85 11.06 8.43 -10.97
N PHE A 86 9.74 8.56 -11.14
CA PHE A 86 8.83 7.51 -11.60
C PHE A 86 8.80 6.25 -10.69
N ASP A 87 8.94 6.42 -9.37
CA ASP A 87 8.77 5.31 -8.42
C ASP A 87 7.34 4.82 -8.30
N GLY A 88 6.34 5.68 -8.47
CA GLY A 88 4.93 5.30 -8.31
C GLY A 88 4.59 4.86 -6.89
N PHE A 89 5.38 5.27 -5.88
CA PHE A 89 5.19 4.84 -4.49
C PHE A 89 3.83 5.28 -3.96
N GLY A 90 3.09 4.39 -3.30
CA GLY A 90 1.73 4.71 -2.85
C GLY A 90 0.66 4.43 -3.90
N GLN A 91 0.99 3.80 -5.02
CA GLN A 91 0.01 3.25 -5.97
C GLN A 91 -1.06 2.40 -5.28
N SER A 92 -0.64 1.59 -4.31
CA SER A 92 -1.53 0.79 -3.49
C SER A 92 -1.08 0.76 -2.05
N VAL A 93 -2.03 0.70 -1.12
CA VAL A 93 -1.77 0.63 0.32
C VAL A 93 -2.73 -0.35 0.98
N ASP A 94 -2.29 -1.00 2.05
CA ASP A 94 -3.14 -1.77 2.94
C ASP A 94 -2.63 -1.71 4.39
N LEU A 95 -3.53 -1.90 5.36
CA LEU A 95 -3.23 -1.79 6.79
C LEU A 95 -3.52 -3.11 7.53
N THR A 96 -2.76 -3.38 8.58
CA THR A 96 -3.11 -4.43 9.54
C THR A 96 -4.41 -4.10 10.28
N PHE A 97 -4.99 -5.13 10.93
CA PHE A 97 -6.23 -5.00 11.69
C PHE A 97 -6.20 -3.87 12.71
N ASP A 98 -5.05 -3.64 13.35
CA ASP A 98 -4.82 -2.60 14.35
C ASP A 98 -4.29 -1.28 13.76
N GLY A 99 -4.05 -1.22 12.45
CA GLY A 99 -3.54 -0.05 11.73
C GLY A 99 -2.06 0.28 11.97
N LYS A 100 -1.31 -0.56 12.69
CA LYS A 100 0.08 -0.28 13.08
C LYS A 100 1.13 -0.81 12.12
N THR A 101 0.73 -1.57 11.11
CA THR A 101 1.60 -1.96 10.01
C THR A 101 0.93 -1.57 8.70
N LEU A 102 1.70 -0.93 7.84
CA LEU A 102 1.32 -0.46 6.52
C LEU A 102 2.12 -1.23 5.48
N VAL A 103 1.47 -1.73 4.44
CA VAL A 103 2.14 -2.16 3.21
C VAL A 103 1.88 -1.11 2.12
N VAL A 104 2.90 -0.80 1.33
CA VAL A 104 2.85 0.16 0.22
C VAL A 104 3.41 -0.48 -1.04
N GLY A 105 2.64 -0.43 -2.13
CA GLY A 105 3.09 -0.82 -3.46
C GLY A 105 3.59 0.39 -4.26
N ALA A 106 4.57 0.14 -5.11
CA ALA A 106 5.19 1.12 -6.00
C ALA A 106 5.28 0.51 -7.41
N ASN A 107 4.27 0.76 -8.25
CA ASN A 107 4.22 0.13 -9.56
C ASN A 107 5.05 0.93 -10.58
N GLN A 108 5.97 0.23 -11.22
CA GLN A 108 6.81 0.79 -12.27
C GLN A 108 6.59 -0.06 -13.53
N PRO A 109 5.69 0.33 -14.44
CA PRO A 109 5.47 -0.42 -15.67
C PRO A 109 6.70 -0.31 -16.62
N PRO A 110 7.02 -1.34 -17.43
CA PRO A 110 8.06 -1.24 -18.45
C PRO A 110 7.84 -0.05 -19.41
N PRO A 111 8.92 0.61 -19.89
CA PRO A 111 10.33 0.21 -19.77
C PRO A 111 11.00 0.59 -18.43
N GLY A 112 10.22 0.96 -17.40
CA GLY A 112 10.72 1.22 -16.04
C GLY A 112 11.31 -0.01 -15.33
N LYS A 113 11.61 0.14 -14.05
CA LYS A 113 12.04 -0.97 -13.17
C LYS A 113 10.88 -1.95 -12.94
N SER A 114 11.11 -3.07 -12.27
CA SER A 114 10.05 -4.07 -12.04
C SER A 114 8.92 -3.60 -11.09
N GLY A 115 9.07 -2.46 -10.41
CA GLY A 115 8.25 -2.06 -9.28
C GLY A 115 8.66 -2.79 -7.99
N TYR A 116 8.05 -2.42 -6.87
CA TYR A 116 8.38 -2.99 -5.57
C TYR A 116 7.26 -2.85 -4.53
N VAL A 117 7.44 -3.52 -3.40
CA VAL A 117 6.57 -3.41 -2.22
C VAL A 117 7.42 -3.16 -0.97
N GLU A 118 6.96 -2.26 -0.10
CA GLU A 118 7.58 -1.99 1.20
C GLU A 118 6.56 -2.14 2.33
N VAL A 119 7.04 -2.54 3.50
CA VAL A 119 6.22 -2.74 4.70
C VAL A 119 6.80 -1.90 5.82
N TYR A 120 5.96 -1.16 6.53
CA TYR A 120 6.36 -0.28 7.61
C TYR A 120 5.56 -0.59 8.87
N SER A 121 6.22 -0.55 10.02
CA SER A 121 5.60 -0.65 11.34
C SER A 121 5.67 0.68 12.07
N LEU A 122 4.58 1.04 12.75
CA LEU A 122 4.49 2.22 13.58
C LEU A 122 5.19 1.99 14.92
N ALA A 123 6.30 2.67 15.14
CA ALA A 123 6.97 2.74 16.42
C ALA A 123 6.46 3.94 17.23
N GLU A 124 6.14 3.72 18.49
CA GLU A 124 5.89 4.79 19.46
C GLU A 124 7.20 5.10 20.19
N ASP A 125 7.64 6.34 20.14
CA ASP A 125 8.72 6.86 20.97
C ASP A 125 8.11 7.65 22.14
N GLY A 126 8.18 7.05 23.33
CA GLY A 126 7.66 7.60 24.58
C GLY A 126 8.63 8.53 25.30
N GLY A 127 9.39 9.34 24.55
CA GLY A 127 10.37 10.28 25.11
C GLY A 127 9.78 11.27 26.11
N ASP A 128 10.65 11.90 26.90
CA ASP A 128 10.27 12.82 27.99
C ASP A 128 9.45 14.05 27.50
N ASP A 129 9.48 14.35 26.20
CA ASP A 129 8.75 15.45 25.56
C ASP A 129 7.34 15.05 25.03
N GLY A 130 6.92 13.80 25.22
CA GLY A 130 5.63 13.25 24.79
C GLY A 130 5.77 12.09 23.81
N ALA A 131 4.66 11.36 23.60
CA ALA A 131 4.60 10.29 22.62
C ALA A 131 4.74 10.86 21.20
N SER A 132 5.78 10.45 20.48
CA SER A 132 5.91 10.67 19.04
C SER A 132 5.83 9.33 18.32
N PHE A 133 5.46 9.36 17.04
CA PHE A 133 5.34 8.16 16.23
C PHE A 133 6.32 8.23 15.06
N GLU A 134 6.85 7.09 14.68
CA GLU A 134 7.77 6.95 13.55
C GLU A 134 7.46 5.66 12.78
N TRP A 135 7.33 5.76 11.46
CA TRP A 135 7.20 4.58 10.60
C TRP A 135 8.59 3.98 10.33
N LYS A 136 8.75 2.67 10.53
CA LYS A 136 10.04 1.98 10.32
C LYS A 136 9.86 0.85 9.33
N LEU A 137 10.76 0.76 8.36
CA LEU A 137 10.78 -0.33 7.38
C LEU A 137 10.92 -1.68 8.12
N VAL A 138 10.06 -2.62 7.79
CA VAL A 138 10.02 -3.98 8.34
C VAL A 138 10.70 -4.90 7.33
N GLY A 139 11.91 -5.33 7.68
CA GLY A 139 12.73 -6.15 6.80
C GLY A 139 13.24 -5.37 5.58
N GLN A 140 13.44 -6.08 4.49
CA GLN A 140 13.93 -5.50 3.23
C GLN A 140 12.78 -5.11 2.28
N ARG A 141 13.05 -4.16 1.37
CA ARG A 141 12.19 -3.90 0.20
C ARG A 141 11.98 -5.18 -0.60
N ILE A 142 10.74 -5.47 -0.95
CA ILE A 142 10.37 -6.59 -1.81
C ILE A 142 10.44 -6.11 -3.25
N GLY A 143 11.65 -6.14 -3.83
CA GLY A 143 11.93 -5.64 -5.19
C GLY A 143 13.00 -6.41 -5.96
N ASP A 144 13.73 -7.32 -5.32
CA ASP A 144 14.66 -8.24 -6.00
C ASP A 144 13.88 -9.34 -6.73
N LEU A 145 13.37 -9.00 -7.91
CA LEU A 145 12.48 -9.84 -8.73
C LEU A 145 13.19 -10.29 -10.01
N PRO A 146 12.76 -11.40 -10.62
CA PRO A 146 13.28 -11.83 -11.92
C PRO A 146 13.08 -10.77 -13.01
N ASP A 147 13.99 -10.71 -13.98
CA ASP A 147 13.95 -9.71 -15.08
C ASP A 147 12.67 -9.79 -15.93
N ASN A 148 11.98 -10.94 -15.94
CA ASN A 148 10.73 -11.14 -16.67
C ASN A 148 9.48 -10.75 -15.85
N VAL A 149 9.66 -9.95 -14.79
CA VAL A 149 8.58 -9.41 -13.96
C VAL A 149 8.61 -7.89 -13.99
N GLY A 150 7.44 -7.27 -14.16
CA GLY A 150 7.23 -5.82 -14.11
C GLY A 150 5.91 -5.45 -13.43
N ASP A 151 5.65 -4.14 -13.30
CA ASP A 151 4.39 -3.62 -12.75
C ASP A 151 4.04 -4.16 -11.35
N VAL A 152 5.05 -4.46 -10.53
CA VAL A 152 4.86 -4.99 -9.18
C VAL A 152 4.39 -3.91 -8.23
N GLY A 153 3.45 -4.25 -7.34
CA GLY A 153 2.89 -3.30 -6.38
C GLY A 153 1.65 -2.58 -6.91
N ARG A 154 1.12 -3.00 -8.07
CA ARG A 154 -0.17 -2.54 -8.60
C ARG A 154 -1.30 -2.71 -7.59
N GLU A 155 -1.30 -3.83 -6.86
CA GLU A 155 -2.16 -4.03 -5.70
C GLU A 155 -1.40 -4.79 -4.62
N VAL A 156 -1.59 -4.37 -3.37
CA VAL A 156 -1.05 -5.04 -2.18
C VAL A 156 -2.17 -5.40 -1.21
N LYS A 157 -1.94 -6.45 -0.42
CA LYS A 157 -2.74 -6.83 0.74
C LYS A 157 -1.82 -7.32 1.86
N ILE A 158 -2.17 -7.04 3.11
CA ILE A 158 -1.46 -7.54 4.29
C ILE A 158 -2.41 -8.30 5.23
N SER A 159 -1.93 -9.42 5.77
CA SER A 159 -2.64 -10.16 6.82
C SER A 159 -2.81 -9.32 8.09
N HIS A 160 -3.80 -9.65 8.91
CA HIS A 160 -4.12 -8.88 10.12
C HIS A 160 -2.96 -8.79 11.12
N ASP A 161 -2.10 -9.80 11.18
CA ASP A 161 -0.93 -9.84 12.07
C ASP A 161 0.33 -9.23 11.45
N GLY A 162 0.26 -8.79 10.19
CA GLY A 162 1.37 -8.16 9.49
C GLY A 162 2.46 -9.12 9.01
N THR A 163 2.25 -10.44 9.08
CA THR A 163 3.31 -11.43 8.78
C THR A 163 3.29 -11.96 7.36
N VAL A 164 2.15 -11.84 6.66
CA VAL A 164 1.96 -12.24 5.26
C VAL A 164 1.53 -11.05 4.43
N VAL A 165 2.17 -10.87 3.27
CA VAL A 165 1.84 -9.86 2.26
C VAL A 165 1.59 -10.57 0.94
N THR A 166 0.53 -10.17 0.24
CA THR A 166 0.22 -10.61 -1.12
C THR A 166 0.22 -9.40 -2.04
N PHE A 167 0.78 -9.53 -3.23
CA PHE A 167 0.80 -8.45 -4.21
C PHE A 167 0.65 -8.94 -5.64
N LEU A 168 0.23 -8.02 -6.50
CA LEU A 168 0.15 -8.20 -7.94
C LEU A 168 1.39 -7.66 -8.65
N GLY A 169 1.70 -8.29 -9.77
CA GLY A 169 2.55 -7.75 -10.82
C GLY A 169 2.22 -8.41 -12.16
N SER A 170 3.04 -8.16 -13.16
CA SER A 170 2.89 -8.69 -14.51
C SER A 170 4.14 -9.45 -14.93
N ILE A 171 3.96 -10.57 -15.64
CA ILE A 171 5.01 -11.25 -16.37
C ILE A 171 5.21 -10.49 -17.68
N VAL A 172 6.44 -10.08 -17.96
CA VAL A 172 6.79 -9.34 -19.17
C VAL A 172 7.44 -10.27 -20.19
N SER A 173 7.06 -10.11 -21.46
CA SER A 173 7.67 -10.77 -22.61
C SER A 173 8.34 -9.76 -23.52
N GLU A 174 9.43 -10.18 -24.17
CA GLU A 174 10.02 -9.41 -25.27
C GLU A 174 9.10 -9.55 -26.49
N ALA A 175 8.23 -8.58 -26.71
CA ALA A 175 7.40 -8.49 -27.90
C ALA A 175 8.24 -7.95 -29.08
N ALA A 176 7.81 -8.25 -30.31
CA ALA A 176 8.55 -7.87 -31.52
C ALA A 176 8.69 -6.34 -31.72
N ASP A 177 7.91 -5.55 -30.99
CA ASP A 177 7.85 -4.08 -31.00
C ASP A 177 8.19 -3.43 -29.65
N GLY A 178 8.53 -4.19 -28.60
CA GLY A 178 8.87 -3.65 -27.28
C GLY A 178 8.65 -4.62 -26.12
N TYR A 179 8.30 -4.10 -24.94
CA TYR A 179 7.86 -4.92 -23.80
C TYR A 179 6.36 -5.19 -23.93
N GLY A 180 5.99 -6.47 -24.02
CA GLY A 180 4.61 -6.94 -23.90
C GLY A 180 4.34 -7.44 -22.49
N TYR A 181 3.12 -7.28 -22.00
CA TYR A 181 2.66 -7.98 -20.81
C TYR A 181 2.00 -9.28 -21.24
N ASP A 182 2.50 -10.42 -20.73
CA ASP A 182 1.90 -11.71 -21.02
C ASP A 182 0.74 -11.96 -20.04
N HIS A 183 1.03 -12.02 -18.74
CA HIS A 183 0.05 -12.42 -17.72
C HIS A 183 0.22 -11.64 -16.43
N SER A 184 -0.87 -11.35 -15.73
CA SER A 184 -0.77 -10.93 -14.32
C SER A 184 -0.32 -12.13 -13.45
N PHE A 185 0.41 -11.87 -12.37
CA PHE A 185 0.67 -12.87 -11.33
C PHE A 185 0.34 -12.31 -9.95
N VAL A 186 0.01 -13.23 -9.03
CA VAL A 186 -0.15 -12.99 -7.60
C VAL A 186 1.00 -13.67 -6.89
N ARG A 187 1.78 -12.91 -6.13
CA ARG A 187 2.83 -13.45 -5.26
C ARG A 187 2.49 -13.22 -3.80
N THR A 188 2.63 -14.26 -3.00
CA THR A 188 2.52 -14.20 -1.55
C THR A 188 3.91 -14.31 -0.94
N VAL A 189 4.23 -13.45 0.01
CA VAL A 189 5.46 -13.49 0.79
C VAL A 189 5.12 -13.49 2.28
N HIS A 190 6.00 -14.09 3.07
CA HIS A 190 5.92 -14.04 4.53
C HIS A 190 7.18 -13.42 5.14
N ASN A 191 7.02 -12.70 6.25
CA ASN A 191 8.14 -12.21 7.02
C ASN A 191 8.59 -13.31 7.98
N LYS A 192 9.84 -13.74 7.83
CA LYS A 192 10.46 -14.69 8.73
C LYS A 192 11.81 -14.14 9.18
N ASP A 193 11.94 -13.94 10.49
CA ASP A 193 13.17 -13.44 11.13
C ASP A 193 13.62 -12.07 10.57
N GLY A 194 12.66 -11.22 10.18
CA GLY A 194 12.94 -9.90 9.61
C GLY A 194 13.18 -9.91 8.10
N GLU A 195 13.00 -11.05 7.42
CA GLU A 195 13.18 -11.15 5.96
C GLU A 195 11.87 -11.56 5.27
N TRP A 196 11.47 -10.83 4.23
CA TRP A 196 10.34 -11.22 3.36
C TRP A 196 10.78 -12.30 2.36
N LYS A 197 10.05 -13.42 2.31
CA LYS A 197 10.37 -14.56 1.43
C LYS A 197 9.11 -15.08 0.74
N PRO A 198 9.20 -15.59 -0.51
CA PRO A 198 8.07 -16.23 -1.18
C PRO A 198 7.46 -17.35 -0.33
N LEU A 199 6.13 -17.33 -0.23
CA LEU A 199 5.33 -18.36 0.41
C LEU A 199 4.64 -19.21 -0.67
N GLY A 200 5.41 -20.15 -1.23
CA GLY A 200 4.95 -20.99 -2.34
C GLY A 200 5.24 -20.38 -3.72
N ASP A 201 4.62 -20.98 -4.74
CA ASP A 201 4.74 -20.55 -6.14
C ASP A 201 3.74 -19.42 -6.45
N ASP A 202 4.06 -18.61 -7.46
CA ASP A 202 3.15 -17.56 -7.93
C ASP A 202 1.88 -18.14 -8.55
N LEU A 203 0.75 -17.48 -8.33
CA LEU A 203 -0.48 -17.75 -9.07
C LEU A 203 -0.48 -16.89 -10.33
N VAL A 204 -0.41 -17.51 -11.50
CA VAL A 204 -0.41 -16.79 -12.78
C VAL A 204 -1.84 -16.76 -13.33
N ALA A 205 -2.32 -15.57 -13.66
CA ALA A 205 -3.61 -15.38 -14.31
C ALA A 205 -3.58 -16.04 -15.69
N SER A 206 -4.68 -16.69 -16.07
CA SER A 206 -4.81 -17.34 -17.37
C SER A 206 -5.29 -16.40 -18.49
N VAL A 207 -5.35 -15.10 -18.20
CA VAL A 207 -5.87 -14.08 -19.12
C VAL A 207 -4.69 -13.22 -19.56
N ASP A 208 -4.56 -13.07 -20.87
CA ASP A 208 -3.51 -12.24 -21.47
C ASP A 208 -3.84 -10.77 -21.27
N PHE A 209 -2.81 -9.94 -21.13
CA PHE A 209 -2.99 -8.50 -21.15
C PHE A 209 -3.49 -8.09 -22.54
N ASP A 210 -4.69 -7.50 -22.62
CA ASP A 210 -5.20 -6.88 -23.83
C ASP A 210 -4.92 -5.36 -23.83
N GLU A 211 -5.16 -4.70 -24.97
CA GLU A 211 -5.00 -3.24 -25.12
C GLU A 211 -5.98 -2.42 -24.25
N TYR A 212 -6.92 -3.07 -23.56
CA TYR A 212 -7.92 -2.47 -22.68
C TYR A 212 -7.63 -2.69 -21.18
N GLY A 213 -6.57 -3.45 -20.86
CA GLY A 213 -6.11 -3.72 -19.50
C GLY A 213 -6.81 -4.94 -18.89
N SER A 214 -6.04 -6.02 -18.65
CA SER A 214 -6.50 -7.12 -17.82
C SER A 214 -6.34 -6.73 -16.35
N GLU A 215 -7.43 -6.27 -15.72
CA GLU A 215 -7.41 -5.95 -14.29
C GLU A 215 -7.61 -7.23 -13.47
N THR A 216 -6.51 -7.73 -12.90
CA THR A 216 -6.58 -8.69 -11.81
C THR A 216 -6.72 -7.92 -10.51
N HIS A 217 -7.60 -8.37 -9.62
CA HIS A 217 -7.74 -7.86 -8.27
C HIS A 217 -7.60 -8.97 -7.23
N ILE A 218 -7.04 -8.62 -6.08
CA ILE A 218 -6.80 -9.55 -4.98
C ILE A 218 -7.51 -9.10 -3.70
N SER A 219 -8.09 -10.07 -2.99
CA SER A 219 -8.53 -9.89 -1.61
C SER A 219 -7.96 -11.02 -0.75
N MET A 220 -7.62 -10.71 0.49
CA MET A 220 -7.01 -11.64 1.43
C MET A 220 -7.85 -11.73 2.71
N ALA A 221 -8.03 -12.95 3.20
CA ALA A 221 -8.58 -13.16 4.53
C ALA A 221 -7.58 -12.69 5.60
N GLY A 222 -8.09 -12.22 6.73
CA GLY A 222 -7.26 -11.64 7.79
C GLY A 222 -6.19 -12.57 8.37
N ASP A 223 -6.34 -13.88 8.25
CA ASP A 223 -5.32 -14.86 8.68
C ASP A 223 -4.16 -15.03 7.70
N GLY A 224 -4.22 -14.39 6.53
CA GLY A 224 -3.20 -14.48 5.49
C GLY A 224 -3.19 -15.79 4.70
N ASN A 225 -4.11 -16.74 4.96
CA ASN A 225 -4.06 -18.09 4.38
C ASN A 225 -5.04 -18.31 3.23
N THR A 226 -5.98 -17.38 3.02
CA THR A 226 -7.00 -17.48 1.98
C THR A 226 -6.98 -16.24 1.11
N LEU A 227 -6.92 -16.45 -0.21
CA LEU A 227 -6.98 -15.40 -1.21
C LEU A 227 -8.22 -15.58 -2.10
N ALA A 228 -8.86 -14.47 -2.45
CA ALA A 228 -9.78 -14.38 -3.57
C ALA A 228 -9.11 -13.58 -4.68
N VAL A 229 -9.06 -14.14 -5.88
CA VAL A 229 -8.48 -13.50 -7.07
C VAL A 229 -9.57 -13.42 -8.12
N VAL A 230 -9.79 -12.24 -8.66
CA VAL A 230 -10.72 -12.00 -9.77
C VAL A 230 -9.98 -11.32 -10.90
N GLY A 231 -10.37 -11.59 -12.14
CA GLY A 231 -9.84 -10.91 -13.32
C GLY A 231 -11.00 -10.46 -14.20
N SER A 232 -10.89 -9.26 -14.77
CA SER A 232 -11.72 -8.84 -15.90
C SER A 232 -10.95 -9.00 -17.21
N TYR A 233 -11.68 -9.29 -18.27
CA TYR A 233 -11.18 -9.37 -19.64
C TYR A 233 -12.14 -8.60 -20.56
N GLY A 234 -11.59 -7.81 -21.48
CA GLY A 234 -12.35 -7.10 -22.50
C GLY A 234 -12.32 -7.86 -23.83
N ASP A 235 -13.49 -8.22 -24.37
CA ASP A 235 -13.64 -8.69 -25.75
C ASP A 235 -13.77 -7.51 -26.75
#